data_AF-D3H8Z5-F1
#
_entry.id   AF-D3H8Z5-F1
#
_cell.length_a   1.000
_cell.length_b   1.000
_cell.length_c   1.000
_cell.angle_alpha   90.00
_cell.angle_beta   90.00
_cell.angle_gamma   90.00
#
_symmetry.space_group_name_H-M   'P 1'
#
loop_
_entity.id
_entity.type
_entity.pdbx_description
1 polymer ?
#
loop_
_entity_poly.entity_id
_entity_poly.type
_entity_poly.pdbx_seq_one_letter_code
_entity_poly.pdbx_strand_id
1 'polypeptide(L)' 'MGNFYMKSEFQIEWFKNIEEVEEFHDDFFGGEMILLSLADLRHLADGNFLAWHVKGEYSESLCPDENAKETLKKLL' A
#
# COMPACT_ATOMS: atom_id res chain seq x y z
N MET A 1 -4.53 -15.09 -28.26
CA MET A 1 -4.27 -14.85 -26.82
C MET A 1 -3.12 -13.87 -26.77
N GLY A 2 -3.38 -12.62 -26.39
CA GLY A 2 -2.34 -11.60 -26.29
C GLY A 2 -1.45 -11.89 -25.09
N ASN A 3 -0.13 -11.79 -25.25
CA ASN A 3 0.79 -11.79 -24.12
C ASN A 3 0.53 -10.50 -23.33
N PHE A 4 -0.07 -10.60 -22.15
CA PHE A 4 -0.09 -9.51 -21.18
C PHE A 4 1.32 -9.39 -20.59
N TYR A 5 2.06 -8.37 -21.01
CA TYR A 5 3.34 -8.02 -20.41
C TYR A 5 3.05 -7.19 -19.16
N MET A 6 3.00 -7.82 -17.99
CA MET A 6 2.98 -7.09 -16.72
C MET A 6 4.38 -6.56 -16.42
N LYS A 7 4.44 -5.34 -15.88
CA LYS A 7 5.70 -4.71 -15.47
C LYS A 7 6.23 -5.39 -14.20
N SER A 8 7.53 -5.68 -14.16
CA SER A 8 8.19 -6.35 -13.02
C SER A 8 9.15 -5.45 -12.24
N GLU A 9 9.38 -4.22 -12.71
CA GLU A 9 10.20 -3.23 -12.01
C GLU A 9 9.38 -2.54 -10.91
N PHE A 10 9.97 -2.37 -9.73
CA PHE A 10 9.33 -1.64 -8.64
C PHE A 10 9.19 -0.16 -9.01
N GLN A 11 7.96 0.36 -8.95
CA GLN A 11 7.65 1.76 -9.27
C GLN A 11 6.77 2.37 -8.16
N ILE A 12 7.05 3.62 -7.79
CA ILE A 12 6.23 4.42 -6.86
C ILE A 12 5.70 5.63 -7.63
N GLU A 13 4.38 5.82 -7.61
CA GLU A 13 3.69 6.94 -8.26
C GLU A 13 2.72 7.63 -7.30
N TRP A 14 2.44 8.91 -7.56
CA TRP A 14 1.46 9.70 -6.80
C TRP A 14 0.17 9.88 -7.60
N PHE A 15 -0.93 9.35 -7.09
CA PHE A 15 -2.24 9.41 -7.72
C PHE A 15 -3.17 10.39 -7.00
N LYS A 16 -4.13 10.96 -7.75
CA LYS A 16 -5.08 11.96 -7.22
C LYS A 16 -6.45 11.38 -6.88
N ASN A 17 -6.74 10.18 -7.35
CA ASN A 17 -8.03 9.50 -7.18
C ASN A 17 -7.85 7.98 -7.18
N ILE A 18 -8.93 7.25 -6.89
CA ILE A 18 -8.89 5.80 -6.71
C ILE A 18 -8.81 5.06 -8.05
N GLU A 19 -9.42 5.63 -9.10
CA GLU A 19 -9.43 5.06 -10.44
C GLU A 19 -8.01 4.97 -11.02
N GLU A 20 -7.19 6.01 -10.82
CA GLU A 20 -5.77 6.01 -11.20
C GLU A 20 -4.96 4.94 -10.45
N VAL A 21 -5.31 4.64 -9.19
CA VAL A 21 -4.66 3.59 -8.41
C VAL A 21 -5.07 2.22 -8.95
N GLU A 22 -6.35 2.01 -9.25
CA GLU A 22 -6.85 0.75 -9.83
C GLU A 22 -6.19 0.45 -11.18
N GLU A 23 -6.12 1.45 -12.07
CA GLU A 23 -5.42 1.34 -13.37
C GLU A 23 -3.92 1.00 -13.20
N PHE A 24 -3.26 1.59 -12.21
CA PHE A 24 -1.87 1.25 -11.89
C PHE A 24 -1.73 -0.18 -11.37
N HIS A 25 -2.63 -0.65 -10.51
CA HIS A 25 -2.59 -2.03 -10.02
C HIS A 25 -2.79 -3.07 -11.14
N ASP A 26 -3.60 -2.77 -12.17
CA ASP A 26 -3.80 -3.66 -13.32
C ASP A 26 -2.52 -3.88 -14.15
N ASP A 27 -1.60 -2.92 -14.12
CA ASP A 27 -0.34 -2.92 -14.89
C ASP A 27 0.81 -3.71 -14.23
N PHE A 28 0.70 -4.02 -12.93
CA PHE A 28 1.76 -4.62 -12.11
C PHE A 28 1.31 -5.90 -11.40
N PHE A 29 2.25 -6.81 -11.14
CA PHE A 29 1.97 -8.03 -10.38
C PHE A 29 1.78 -7.73 -8.89
N GLY A 30 0.63 -8.15 -8.35
CA GLY A 30 0.53 -8.59 -6.96
C GLY A 30 0.53 -7.49 -5.89
N GLY A 31 -0.59 -6.78 -5.79
CA GLY A 31 -0.97 -6.14 -4.54
C GLY A 31 -2.48 -5.93 -4.46
N GLU A 32 -3.10 -6.37 -3.36
CA GLU A 32 -4.47 -5.98 -3.05
C GLU A 32 -4.46 -4.61 -2.37
N MET A 33 -5.30 -3.71 -2.86
CA MET A 33 -5.51 -2.43 -2.21
C MET A 33 -6.13 -2.65 -0.81
N ILE A 34 -5.55 -1.99 0.19
CA ILE A 34 -6.13 -1.92 1.53
C ILE A 34 -6.60 -0.50 1.83
N LEU A 35 -7.76 -0.38 2.46
CA LEU A 35 -8.28 0.88 2.97
C LEU A 35 -7.99 0.96 4.47
N LEU A 36 -7.31 2.03 4.89
CA LEU A 36 -7.02 2.28 6.30
C LEU A 36 -8.06 3.22 6.89
N SER A 37 -8.65 2.81 8.01
CA SER A 37 -9.47 3.69 8.83
C SER A 37 -8.60 4.63 9.68
N LEU A 38 -9.23 5.64 10.30
CA LEU A 38 -8.57 6.51 11.26
C LEU A 38 -7.98 5.73 12.45
N ALA A 39 -8.64 4.64 12.86
CA ALA A 39 -8.15 3.79 13.94
C ALA A 39 -6.88 3.03 13.53
N ASP A 40 -6.82 2.54 12.29
CA ASP A 40 -5.63 1.87 11.76
C ASP A 40 -4.44 2.83 11.69
N LEU A 41 -4.67 4.08 11.27
CA LEU A 41 -3.64 5.13 11.29
C LEU A 41 -3.13 5.42 12.71
N ARG A 42 -4.00 5.37 13.72
CA ARG A 42 -3.59 5.52 15.13
C ARG A 42 -2.70 4.37 15.59
N HIS A 43 -3.05 3.14 15.23
CA HIS A 43 -2.19 1.99 15.50
C HIS A 43 -0.82 2.13 14.86
N LEU A 44 -0.74 2.62 13.62
CA LEU A 44 0.53 2.90 12.94
C LEU A 44 1.33 4.02 13.63
N ALA A 45 0.68 5.10 14.06
CA ALA A 45 1.30 6.18 14.82
C ALA A 45 1.90 5.70 16.16
N ASP A 46 1.23 4.77 16.84
CA ASP A 46 1.71 4.16 18.09
C ASP A 46 2.89 3.21 17.89
N GLY A 47 3.33 3.00 16.65
CA GLY A 47 4.47 2.17 16.30
C GLY A 47 4.13 0.71 16.04
N ASN A 48 2.84 0.37 15.87
CA ASN A 48 2.44 -0.94 15.39
C ASN A 48 2.70 -1.08 13.89
N PHE A 49 2.81 -2.32 13.43
CA PHE A 49 3.04 -2.66 12.03
C PHE A 49 1.76 -3.26 11.43
N LEU A 50 1.55 -3.02 10.14
CA LEU A 50 0.47 -3.65 9.39
C LEU A 50 1.06 -4.62 8.38
N ALA A 51 0.56 -5.85 8.36
CA ALA A 51 0.92 -6.84 7.36
C ALA A 51 -0.34 -7.59 6.90
N TRP A 52 -0.42 -7.90 5.61
CA TRP A 52 -1.52 -8.65 5.02
C TRP A 52 -1.01 -9.66 4.01
N HIS A 53 -1.82 -10.69 3.75
CA HIS A 53 -1.52 -11.73 2.78
C HIS A 53 -2.39 -11.52 1.54
N VAL A 54 -1.76 -11.50 0.37
CA VAL A 54 -2.46 -11.57 -0.92
C VAL A 54 -2.55 -13.03 -1.32
N LYS A 55 -3.78 -13.51 -1.51
CA LYS A 55 -4.08 -14.93 -1.73
C LYS A 55 -3.16 -15.54 -2.78
N GLY A 56 -2.32 -16.49 -2.36
CA GLY A 56 -1.61 -17.39 -3.25
C GLY A 56 -0.10 -17.31 -3.20
N GLU A 57 0.54 -16.15 -3.06
CA GLU A 57 1.99 -16.08 -3.32
C GLU A 57 2.80 -15.09 -2.47
N TYR A 58 2.22 -14.00 -1.93
CA TYR A 58 3.01 -12.93 -1.28
C TYR A 58 2.36 -12.36 -0.01
N SER A 59 3.20 -11.79 0.87
CA SER A 59 2.78 -11.00 2.02
C SER A 59 3.35 -9.60 1.91
N GLU A 60 2.53 -8.59 2.17
CA GLU A 60 2.91 -7.19 2.17
C GLU A 60 2.92 -6.63 3.58
N SER A 61 3.70 -5.57 3.79
CA SER A 61 3.79 -4.90 5.09
C SER A 61 3.99 -3.40 4.95
N LEU A 62 3.29 -2.63 5.76
CA LEU A 62 3.46 -1.19 5.92
C LEU A 62 4.16 -0.91 7.27
N CYS A 63 5.38 -0.40 7.18
CA CYS A 63 6.22 -0.07 8.33
C CYS A 63 6.66 1.40 8.25
N PRO A 64 5.91 2.32 8.90
CA PRO A 64 6.33 3.71 8.97
C PRO A 64 7.67 3.83 9.70
N ASP A 65 8.58 4.66 9.20
CA ASP A 65 9.78 5.02 9.95
C ASP A 65 9.45 5.98 11.11
N GLU A 66 10.43 6.29 11.95
CA GLU A 66 10.21 7.16 13.12
C GLU A 66 9.68 8.56 12.74
N ASN A 67 10.14 9.12 11.63
CA ASN A 67 9.69 10.44 11.18
C ASN A 67 8.24 10.39 10.70
N ALA A 68 7.85 9.33 10.01
CA ALA A 68 6.48 9.09 9.58
C ALA A 68 5.55 8.87 10.79
N LYS A 69 5.97 8.10 11.79
CA LYS A 69 5.21 7.90 13.04
C LYS A 69 4.97 9.22 13.77
N GLU A 70 6.01 10.01 13.98
CA GLU A 70 5.90 11.31 14.66
C GLU A 70 5.06 12.31 13.87
N THR A 71 5.07 12.21 12.54
CA THR A 71 4.19 13.02 11.68
C THR A 71 2.73 12.59 11.82
N LEU A 72 2.44 11.29 11.77
CA LEU A 72 1.09 10.75 11.97
C LEU A 72 0.51 11.17 13.34
N LYS A 73 1.29 11.09 14.42
CA LYS A 73 0.86 11.52 15.77
C LYS A 73 0.42 12.97 15.85
N LYS A 74 0.97 13.85 15.01
CA LYS A 74 0.61 15.28 14.97
C LYS A 74 -0.67 15.55 14.19
N LEU A 75 -1.07 14.63 13.31
CA LEU A 75 -2.21 14.79 12.41
C LEU A 75 -3.51 14.14 12.95
N LEU A 76 -3.40 13.17 13.86
CA LEU A 76 -4.50 12.31 14.36
C LEU A 76 -5.09 12.74 15.71
#